data_AF-A0A1Q4X3Y7-F1
#
_entry.id   AF-A0A1Q4X3Y7-F1
#
_cell.length_a   1.000
_cell.length_b   1.000
_cell.length_c   1.000
_cell.angle_alpha   90.00
_cell.angle_beta   90.00
_cell.angle_gamma   90.00
#
_symmetry.space_group_name_H-M   'P 1'
#
loop_
_entity.id
_entity.type
_entity.pdbx_description
1 polymer ?
#
loop_
_entity_poly.entity_id
_entity_poly.type
_entity_poly.pdbx_seq_one_letter_code
_entity_poly.pdbx_strand_id
1 'polypeptide(L)'
;MTALHVLLFVTVIGAVVVLIYPQVAWQLRAWQYRDPEANHPSEAWFAMQRVGAAVLIVVCLVVWAQVWQPAPSPASEDRAEASATEEAEPSPAFSPEEHTLTTTLTIQGRIHGYTATDDGLVVYVDTGHCTMDPSVRATEDTDTVSLLVRIEKRPQACGHEPDTPVERVVKLEEPLGERRVLDSEGSTVRHCQQGC
;
A
#
# COMPACT_ATOMS: atom_id res chain seq x y z
N MET A 1 -21.91 1.35 0.68
CA MET A 1 -20.58 1.19 1.31
C MET A 1 -20.41 2.03 2.58
N THR A 2 -20.83 3.30 2.62
CA THR A 2 -20.71 4.17 3.83
C THR A 2 -21.34 3.60 5.10
N ALA A 3 -22.54 3.02 5.02
CA ALA A 3 -23.22 2.41 6.18
C ALA A 3 -22.41 1.26 6.81
N LEU A 4 -21.68 0.47 6.01
CA LEU A 4 -20.82 -0.60 6.49
C LEU A 4 -19.62 -0.05 7.27
N HIS A 5 -19.00 1.03 6.81
CA HIS A 5 -17.89 1.68 7.51
C HIS A 5 -18.35 2.25 8.85
N VAL A 6 -19.52 2.91 8.88
CA VAL A 6 -20.10 3.40 10.13
C VAL A 6 -20.39 2.25 11.10
N LEU A 7 -20.95 1.15 10.62
CA LEU A 7 -21.22 -0.03 11.44
C LEU A 7 -19.92 -0.62 12.03
N LEU A 8 -18.88 -0.80 11.21
CA LEU A 8 -17.59 -1.30 11.65
C LEU A 8 -16.96 -0.35 12.69
N PHE A 9 -17.10 0.96 12.50
CA PHE A 9 -16.55 1.96 13.42
C PHE A 9 -17.20 1.88 14.80
N VAL A 10 -18.54 1.85 14.83
CA VAL A 10 -19.31 1.69 16.08
C VAL A 10 -18.96 0.37 16.76
N THR A 11 -18.80 -0.70 15.99
CA THR A 11 -18.44 -2.03 16.51
C THR A 11 -17.05 -2.03 17.15
N VAL A 12 -16.05 -1.40 16.51
CA VAL A 12 -14.69 -1.28 17.04
C VAL A 12 -14.69 -0.45 18.33
N ILE A 13 -15.42 0.66 18.39
CA ILE A 13 -15.54 1.45 19.62
C ILE A 13 -16.11 0.60 20.76
N GLY A 14 -17.21 -0.13 20.50
CA GLY A 14 -17.81 -1.03 21.48
C GLY A 14 -16.83 -2.10 21.96
N ALA A 15 -16.07 -2.71 21.03
CA ALA A 15 -15.05 -3.70 21.36
C ALA A 15 -13.91 -3.11 22.21
N VAL A 16 -13.45 -1.89 21.91
CA VAL A 16 -12.43 -1.20 22.72
C VAL A 16 -12.94 -0.93 24.13
N VAL A 17 -14.19 -0.52 24.29
CA VAL A 17 -14.80 -0.34 25.62
C VAL A 17 -14.80 -1.65 26.40
N VAL A 18 -15.18 -2.77 25.79
CA VAL A 18 -15.16 -4.10 26.44
C VAL A 18 -13.74 -4.57 26.74
N LEU A 19 -12.77 -4.23 25.89
CA LEU A 19 -11.36 -4.57 26.11
C LEU A 19 -10.81 -3.89 27.38
N ILE A 20 -11.12 -2.62 27.59
CA ILE A 20 -10.66 -1.86 28.76
C ILE A 20 -11.52 -2.21 29.99
N TYR A 21 -12.84 -2.17 29.83
CA TYR A 21 -13.85 -2.35 30.88
C TYR A 21 -14.77 -3.54 30.56
N PRO A 22 -14.32 -4.81 30.72
CA PRO A 22 -15.10 -6.00 30.36
C PRO A 22 -16.38 -6.16 31.19
N GLN A 23 -16.49 -5.47 32.33
CA GLN A 23 -17.68 -5.42 33.18
C GLN A 23 -18.89 -4.82 32.46
N VAL A 24 -18.67 -3.92 31.49
CA VAL A 24 -19.74 -3.34 30.67
C VAL A 24 -20.49 -4.43 29.91
N ALA A 25 -19.79 -5.46 29.42
CA ALA A 25 -20.42 -6.59 28.72
C ALA A 25 -21.38 -7.38 29.64
N TRP A 26 -21.05 -7.47 30.94
CA TRP A 26 -21.93 -8.07 31.94
C TRP A 26 -23.12 -7.16 32.25
N GLN A 27 -22.90 -5.87 32.49
CA GLN A 27 -23.98 -4.93 32.82
C GLN A 27 -25.04 -4.86 31.72
N LEU A 28 -24.65 -4.96 30.45
CA LEU A 28 -25.56 -5.00 29.31
C LEU A 28 -26.38 -6.31 29.21
N ARG A 29 -25.97 -7.38 29.90
CA ARG A 29 -26.62 -8.71 29.87
C ARG A 29 -27.25 -9.09 31.22
N ALA A 30 -26.93 -8.39 32.30
CA ALA A 30 -27.37 -8.69 33.65
C ALA A 30 -28.91 -8.77 33.77
N TRP A 31 -29.64 -7.95 33.00
CA TRP A 31 -31.11 -7.94 32.97
C TRP A 31 -31.74 -9.27 32.50
N GLN A 32 -30.97 -10.12 31.82
CA GLN A 32 -31.44 -11.42 31.35
C GLN A 32 -31.56 -12.44 32.48
N TYR A 33 -30.97 -12.17 33.64
CA TYR A 33 -30.93 -13.08 34.78
C TYR A 33 -31.94 -12.63 35.85
N ARG A 34 -32.65 -13.60 36.43
CA ARG A 34 -33.61 -13.36 37.53
C ARG A 34 -32.93 -12.80 38.78
N ASP A 35 -31.70 -13.25 39.05
CA ASP A 35 -30.84 -12.76 40.12
C ASP A 35 -29.44 -12.47 39.53
N PRO A 36 -29.13 -11.20 39.19
CA PRO A 36 -27.87 -10.85 38.56
C PRO A 36 -26.67 -10.92 39.51
N GLU A 37 -26.87 -10.71 40.81
CA GLU A 37 -25.76 -10.72 41.77
C GLU A 37 -25.31 -12.16 42.04
N ALA A 38 -26.25 -13.09 42.13
CA ALA A 38 -25.94 -14.51 42.27
C ALA A 38 -25.27 -15.12 41.02
N ASN A 39 -25.49 -14.54 39.83
CA ASN A 39 -24.92 -15.01 38.56
C ASN A 39 -23.72 -14.18 38.08
N HIS A 40 -23.07 -13.43 38.98
CA HIS A 40 -21.93 -12.60 38.62
C HIS A 40 -20.82 -13.45 37.98
N PRO A 41 -20.28 -13.06 36.80
CA PRO A 41 -19.26 -13.83 36.11
C PRO A 41 -17.97 -13.96 36.90
N SER A 42 -17.24 -15.05 36.66
CA SER A 42 -15.89 -15.23 37.18
C SER A 42 -14.88 -14.30 36.50
N GLU A 43 -13.71 -14.10 37.11
CA GLU A 43 -12.62 -13.32 36.49
C GLU A 43 -12.17 -13.90 35.15
N ALA A 44 -12.14 -15.23 35.02
CA ALA A 44 -11.81 -15.91 33.78
C ALA A 44 -12.78 -15.57 32.64
N TRP A 45 -14.07 -15.38 32.96
CA TRP A 45 -15.06 -14.94 31.97
C TRP A 45 -14.74 -13.52 31.46
N PHE A 46 -14.39 -12.59 32.35
CA PHE A 46 -14.01 -11.23 31.93
C PHE A 46 -12.70 -11.21 31.12
N ALA A 47 -11.72 -12.05 31.49
CA ALA A 47 -10.51 -12.23 30.68
C ALA A 47 -10.85 -12.76 29.27
N MET A 48 -11.77 -13.73 29.17
CA MET A 48 -12.27 -14.24 27.89
C MET A 48 -12.95 -13.15 27.07
N GLN A 49 -13.73 -12.25 27.69
CA GLN A 49 -14.35 -11.11 26.99
C GLN A 49 -13.30 -10.16 26.42
N ARG A 50 -12.22 -9.89 27.14
CA ARG A 50 -11.11 -9.06 26.64
C ARG A 50 -10.43 -9.70 25.43
N VAL A 51 -10.15 -11.00 25.51
CA VAL A 51 -9.57 -11.75 24.39
C VAL A 51 -10.51 -11.72 23.18
N GLY A 52 -11.80 -11.98 23.38
CA GLY A 52 -12.81 -11.90 22.33
C GLY A 52 -12.90 -10.52 21.70
N ALA A 53 -12.87 -9.45 22.51
CA ALA A 53 -12.87 -8.08 22.04
C ALA A 53 -11.61 -7.75 21.21
N ALA A 54 -10.42 -8.19 21.65
CA ALA A 54 -9.18 -8.01 20.91
C ALA A 54 -9.24 -8.70 19.53
N VAL A 55 -9.73 -9.95 19.48
CA VAL A 55 -9.91 -10.69 18.23
C VAL A 55 -10.92 -9.97 17.32
N LEU A 56 -12.05 -9.51 17.86
CA LEU A 56 -13.06 -8.79 17.10
C LEU A 56 -12.50 -7.50 16.47
N ILE A 57 -11.69 -6.74 17.21
CA ILE A 57 -11.02 -5.54 16.68
C ILE A 57 -10.15 -5.91 15.48
N VAL A 58 -9.31 -6.95 15.61
CA VAL A 58 -8.44 -7.40 14.51
C VAL A 58 -9.27 -7.80 13.28
N VAL A 59 -10.34 -8.57 13.47
CA VAL A 59 -11.25 -8.97 12.37
C VAL A 59 -11.87 -7.75 11.70
N CYS A 60 -12.39 -6.78 12.47
CA CYS A 60 -12.96 -5.56 11.92
C CYS A 60 -11.95 -4.76 11.10
N LEU A 61 -10.69 -4.66 11.55
CA LEU A 61 -9.62 -3.97 10.81
C LEU A 61 -9.30 -4.68 9.49
N VAL A 62 -9.23 -6.02 9.50
CA VAL A 62 -9.01 -6.80 8.28
C VAL A 62 -10.16 -6.60 7.29
N VAL A 63 -11.42 -6.72 7.74
CA VAL A 63 -12.59 -6.50 6.87
C VAL A 63 -12.60 -5.07 6.32
N TRP A 64 -12.28 -4.09 7.14
CA TRP A 64 -12.20 -2.70 6.71
C TRP A 64 -11.16 -2.51 5.60
N ALA A 65 -9.98 -3.11 5.74
CA ALA A 65 -8.92 -3.04 4.72
C ALA A 65 -9.35 -3.66 3.39
N GLN A 66 -10.12 -4.75 3.40
CA GLN A 66 -10.65 -5.37 2.17
C GLN A 66 -11.72 -4.52 1.50
N VAL A 67 -12.61 -3.90 2.28
CA VAL A 67 -13.71 -3.06 1.76
C VAL A 67 -13.21 -1.73 1.19
N TRP A 68 -12.03 -1.27 1.62
CA TRP A 68 -11.37 -0.09 1.06
C TRP A 68 -10.68 -0.31 -0.28
N GLN A 69 -10.67 -1.54 -0.81
CA GLN A 69 -10.16 -1.76 -2.15
C GLN A 69 -11.07 -1.07 -3.18
N PRO A 70 -10.53 -0.16 -4.02
CA PRO A 70 -11.30 0.41 -5.10
C PRO A 70 -11.77 -0.71 -6.04
N ALA A 71 -12.99 -0.59 -6.57
CA ALA A 71 -13.49 -1.55 -7.54
C ALA A 71 -12.48 -1.70 -8.68
N PRO A 72 -12.19 -2.92 -9.15
CA PRO A 72 -11.41 -3.10 -10.37
C PRO A 72 -12.12 -2.30 -11.46
N SER A 73 -11.40 -1.39 -12.12
CA SER A 73 -11.98 -0.57 -13.17
C SER A 73 -12.49 -1.49 -14.29
N PRO A 74 -13.62 -1.19 -14.95
CA PRO A 74 -14.17 -2.03 -16.03
C PRO A 74 -13.18 -2.24 -17.20
N ALA A 75 -12.18 -1.37 -17.33
CA ALA A 75 -11.07 -1.54 -18.27
C ALA A 75 -10.23 -2.82 -18.05
N SER A 76 -10.31 -3.43 -16.87
CA SER A 76 -9.61 -4.69 -16.56
C SER A 76 -10.40 -5.93 -17.01
N GLU A 77 -11.73 -5.88 -17.01
CA GLU A 77 -12.60 -6.96 -17.45
C GLU A 77 -12.71 -6.98 -18.98
N ASP A 78 -12.90 -5.81 -19.63
CA ASP A 78 -12.92 -5.70 -21.10
C ASP A 78 -11.57 -6.16 -21.71
N ARG A 79 -10.46 -5.93 -21.01
CA ARG A 79 -9.13 -6.41 -21.45
C ARG A 79 -8.97 -7.91 -21.25
N ALA A 80 -9.55 -8.49 -20.21
CA ALA A 80 -9.51 -9.93 -19.97
C ALA A 80 -10.39 -10.71 -20.95
N GLU A 81 -11.56 -10.18 -21.32
CA GLU A 81 -12.43 -10.78 -22.35
C GLU A 81 -11.86 -10.58 -23.76
N ALA A 82 -11.20 -9.45 -24.03
CA ALA A 82 -10.43 -9.24 -25.26
C ALA A 82 -9.24 -10.21 -25.35
N SER A 83 -8.51 -10.43 -24.26
CA SER A 83 -7.42 -11.42 -24.21
C SER A 83 -7.90 -12.86 -24.38
N ALA A 84 -9.06 -13.23 -23.86
CA ALA A 84 -9.61 -14.58 -24.03
C ALA A 84 -10.16 -14.85 -25.45
N THR A 85 -10.58 -13.81 -26.17
CA THR A 85 -11.05 -13.92 -27.56
C THR A 85 -9.87 -13.92 -28.55
N GLU A 86 -8.74 -13.31 -28.19
CA GLU A 86 -7.53 -13.23 -29.03
C GLU A 86 -6.69 -14.52 -29.02
N GLU A 87 -6.85 -15.40 -28.02
CA GLU A 87 -6.06 -16.65 -27.89
C GLU A 87 -6.53 -17.81 -28.82
N ALA A 88 -7.53 -17.59 -29.68
CA ALA A 88 -8.14 -18.64 -30.52
C ALA A 88 -7.84 -18.58 -32.03
N GLU A 89 -7.02 -17.65 -32.53
CA GLU A 89 -6.56 -17.66 -33.92
C GLU A 89 -5.12 -18.17 -34.07
N PRO A 90 -4.85 -19.12 -35.00
CA PRO A 90 -3.50 -19.63 -35.22
C PRO A 90 -2.63 -18.57 -35.93
N SER A 91 -1.64 -18.09 -35.18
CA SER A 91 -0.58 -17.17 -35.59
C SER A 91 0.05 -17.45 -36.96
N PRO A 92 0.18 -16.43 -37.83
CA PRO A 92 1.22 -16.39 -38.84
C PRO A 92 2.35 -15.42 -38.42
N ALA A 93 3.54 -16.00 -38.25
CA ALA A 93 4.88 -15.48 -38.59
C ALA A 93 5.21 -13.96 -38.48
N PHE A 94 6.18 -13.66 -37.59
CA PHE A 94 7.25 -12.61 -37.67
C PHE A 94 6.82 -11.13 -37.85
N SER A 95 7.08 -10.17 -36.93
CA SER A 95 8.36 -9.45 -36.61
C SER A 95 8.00 -8.03 -36.07
N PRO A 96 8.88 -7.18 -35.48
CA PRO A 96 10.03 -7.34 -34.58
C PRO A 96 9.83 -6.70 -33.17
N GLU A 97 10.66 -7.11 -32.19
CA GLU A 97 11.14 -6.33 -31.02
C GLU A 97 10.22 -5.25 -30.39
N GLU A 98 9.37 -5.63 -29.44
CA GLU A 98 8.81 -4.68 -28.46
C GLU A 98 9.52 -4.90 -27.11
N HIS A 99 10.68 -4.26 -26.95
CA HIS A 99 11.45 -4.25 -25.70
C HIS A 99 10.62 -3.61 -24.58
N THR A 100 9.91 -4.43 -23.82
CA THR A 100 9.03 -3.97 -22.76
C THR A 100 9.77 -4.01 -21.43
N LEU A 101 10.29 -2.86 -21.00
CA LEU A 101 11.05 -2.77 -19.76
C LEU A 101 10.12 -2.62 -18.53
N THR A 102 10.16 -3.56 -17.58
CA THR A 102 9.33 -3.54 -16.36
C THR A 102 10.15 -3.10 -15.14
N THR A 103 9.96 -1.88 -14.65
CA THR A 103 10.73 -1.35 -13.52
C THR A 103 10.05 -1.74 -12.20
N THR A 104 10.69 -2.56 -11.37
CA THR A 104 10.15 -2.97 -10.05
C THR A 104 10.85 -2.18 -8.94
N LEU A 105 10.09 -1.47 -8.10
CA LEU A 105 10.62 -0.39 -7.26
C LEU A 105 10.31 -0.57 -5.78
N THR A 106 11.15 -1.29 -5.04
CA THR A 106 10.82 -1.71 -3.67
C THR A 106 11.54 -0.92 -2.55
N ILE A 107 10.70 -0.46 -1.59
CA ILE A 107 10.93 -0.28 -0.14
C ILE A 107 11.56 1.06 0.32
N GLN A 108 10.67 1.96 0.79
CA GLN A 108 10.85 3.05 1.78
C GLN A 108 11.09 4.49 1.33
N GLY A 109 11.29 4.77 0.04
CA GLY A 109 11.19 6.12 -0.54
C GLY A 109 10.27 6.12 -1.76
N ARG A 110 9.41 7.14 -1.91
CA ARG A 110 8.53 7.24 -3.08
C ARG A 110 9.23 8.08 -4.14
N ILE A 111 9.30 7.58 -5.37
CA ILE A 111 9.73 8.42 -6.50
C ILE A 111 8.58 9.34 -6.87
N HIS A 112 8.81 10.65 -6.78
CA HIS A 112 7.85 11.68 -7.20
C HIS A 112 7.80 11.78 -8.73
N GLY A 113 8.94 11.64 -9.40
CA GLY A 113 9.05 11.66 -10.84
C GLY A 113 10.45 11.37 -11.34
N TYR A 114 10.63 11.41 -12.67
CA TYR A 114 11.92 11.24 -13.31
C TYR A 114 12.06 12.11 -14.55
N THR A 115 13.29 12.44 -14.90
CA THR A 115 13.67 13.07 -16.17
C THR A 115 14.67 12.15 -16.86
N ALA A 116 14.37 11.73 -18.09
CA ALA A 116 15.31 10.97 -18.90
C ALA A 116 16.43 11.89 -19.42
N THR A 117 17.66 11.38 -19.43
CA THR A 117 18.84 12.08 -19.98
C THR A 117 19.59 11.13 -20.91
N ASP A 118 20.47 11.67 -21.74
CA ASP A 118 21.22 10.88 -22.72
C ASP A 118 22.14 9.83 -22.05
N ASP A 119 22.59 10.10 -20.82
CA ASP A 119 23.52 9.24 -20.06
C ASP A 119 22.85 8.47 -18.91
N GLY A 120 21.52 8.55 -18.76
CA GLY A 120 20.79 7.88 -17.68
C GLY A 120 19.51 8.58 -17.24
N LEU A 121 19.28 8.60 -15.93
CA LEU A 121 18.01 9.01 -15.32
C LEU A 121 18.23 9.98 -14.16
N VAL A 122 17.52 11.10 -14.14
CA VAL A 122 17.38 11.94 -12.94
C VAL A 122 16.09 11.54 -12.24
N VAL A 123 16.18 11.11 -10.99
CA VAL A 123 15.06 10.65 -10.18
C VAL A 123 14.78 11.66 -9.08
N TYR A 124 13.52 12.06 -8.94
CA TYR A 124 13.03 12.94 -7.88
C TYR A 124 12.47 12.08 -6.77
N VAL A 125 13.16 12.00 -5.63
CA VAL A 125 12.77 11.15 -4.50
C VAL A 125 12.08 12.01 -3.45
N ASP A 126 10.86 11.61 -3.09
CA ASP A 126 10.15 12.13 -1.93
C ASP A 126 10.66 11.41 -0.67
N THR A 127 11.39 12.15 0.16
CA THR A 127 11.92 11.68 1.45
C THR A 127 10.98 11.96 2.63
N GLY A 128 9.83 12.61 2.38
CA GLY A 128 8.97 13.21 3.39
C GLY A 128 9.69 14.26 4.23
N HIS A 129 9.21 14.50 5.46
CA HIS A 129 9.74 15.49 6.42
C HIS A 129 11.16 15.19 6.94
N CYS A 130 11.88 14.29 6.29
CA CYS A 130 13.21 13.89 6.64
C CYS A 130 14.19 14.39 5.58
N THR A 131 15.07 15.32 5.94
CA THR A 131 16.12 15.89 5.08
C THR A 131 17.34 14.98 5.01
N MET A 132 17.11 13.69 4.73
CA MET A 132 18.18 12.72 4.59
C MET A 132 18.43 12.37 3.14
N ASP A 133 19.71 12.22 2.82
CA ASP A 133 20.18 11.86 1.50
C ASP A 133 19.67 10.46 1.10
N PRO A 134 18.76 10.33 0.12
CA PRO A 134 18.32 9.03 -0.36
C PRO A 134 19.42 8.40 -1.22
N SER A 135 19.74 7.15 -0.92
CA SER A 135 20.57 6.33 -1.80
C SER A 135 19.69 5.67 -2.86
N VAL A 136 19.99 5.91 -4.14
CA VAL A 136 19.31 5.27 -5.27
C VAL A 136 20.31 4.37 -5.99
N ARG A 137 19.95 3.12 -6.23
CA ARG A 137 20.74 2.18 -7.03
C ARG A 137 19.90 1.65 -8.18
N ALA A 138 20.42 1.74 -9.39
CA ALA A 138 19.89 0.97 -10.51
C ALA A 138 20.48 -0.44 -10.51
N THR A 139 19.63 -1.41 -10.82
CA THR A 139 20.04 -2.74 -11.26
C THR A 139 19.40 -2.95 -12.62
N GLU A 140 20.24 -3.10 -13.63
CA GLU A 140 19.82 -3.35 -15.00
C GLU A 140 19.90 -4.85 -15.27
N ASP A 141 18.77 -5.40 -15.71
CA ASP A 141 18.66 -6.72 -16.31
C ASP A 141 18.22 -6.53 -17.77
N THR A 142 18.37 -7.60 -18.55
CA THR A 142 18.14 -7.67 -20.00
C THR A 142 16.90 -6.90 -20.47
N ASP A 143 15.79 -7.01 -19.72
CA ASP A 143 14.53 -6.34 -20.03
C ASP A 143 13.95 -5.57 -18.82
N THR A 144 14.73 -5.21 -17.79
CA THR A 144 14.22 -4.45 -16.62
C THR A 144 15.27 -3.53 -16.00
N VAL A 145 14.90 -2.29 -15.67
CA VAL A 145 15.73 -1.39 -14.84
C VAL A 145 15.02 -1.24 -13.50
N SER A 146 15.56 -1.90 -12.47
CA SER A 146 15.01 -1.81 -11.12
C SER A 146 15.74 -0.70 -10.35
N LEU A 147 14.98 0.26 -9.82
CA LEU A 147 15.52 1.32 -8.97
C LEU A 147 15.25 0.99 -7.50
N LEU A 148 16.32 0.73 -6.75
CA LEU A 148 16.26 0.55 -5.31
C LEU A 148 16.52 1.89 -4.62
N VAL A 149 15.50 2.45 -3.99
CA VAL A 149 15.61 3.68 -3.19
C VAL A 149 15.68 3.31 -1.71
N ARG A 150 16.78 3.66 -1.03
CA ARG A 150 16.95 3.46 0.40
C ARG A 150 17.12 4.81 1.09
N ILE A 151 16.27 5.07 2.08
CA ILE A 151 16.34 6.22 2.99
C ILE A 151 16.70 5.69 4.38
N GLU A 152 17.86 6.08 4.91
CA GLU A 152 18.23 5.75 6.28
C GLU A 152 17.45 6.67 7.22
N LYS A 153 16.62 6.16 8.13
CA LYS A 153 15.87 7.02 9.08
C LYS A 153 16.70 7.35 10.32
N ARG A 154 17.11 8.61 10.48
CA ARG A 154 17.60 9.17 11.75
C ARG A 154 16.53 10.05 12.39
N PRO A 155 15.95 9.64 13.54
CA PRO A 155 14.87 10.38 14.22
C PRO A 155 15.20 11.83 14.55
N GLN A 156 16.49 12.15 14.67
CA GLN A 156 17.00 13.47 15.04
C GLN A 156 17.10 14.44 13.84
N ALA A 157 16.99 13.94 12.61
CA ALA A 157 17.20 14.69 11.36
C ALA A 157 15.90 14.95 10.59
N CYS A 158 14.74 14.56 11.12
CA CYS A 158 13.46 14.87 10.50
C CYS A 158 12.97 16.22 11.04
N GLY A 159 13.00 17.24 10.18
CA GLY A 159 12.65 18.62 10.47
C GLY A 159 11.16 18.91 10.28
N HIS A 160 10.80 20.19 10.39
CA HIS A 160 9.45 20.70 10.07
C HIS A 160 9.43 21.49 8.75
N GLU A 161 10.54 21.49 8.00
CA GLU A 161 10.62 22.18 6.71
C GLU A 161 9.83 21.41 5.63
N PRO A 162 9.29 22.15 4.64
CA PRO A 162 8.46 21.56 3.60
C PRO A 162 9.26 20.58 2.76
N ASP A 163 8.59 19.48 2.37
CA ASP A 163 9.17 18.39 1.61
C ASP A 163 9.54 18.86 0.20
N THR A 164 10.83 19.06 -0.04
CA THR A 164 11.37 19.23 -1.39
C THR A 164 11.89 17.90 -1.90
N PRO A 165 11.49 17.46 -3.11
CA PRO A 165 12.05 16.24 -3.70
C PRO A 165 13.57 16.37 -3.81
N VAL A 166 14.28 15.31 -3.45
CA VAL A 166 15.74 15.24 -3.60
C VAL A 166 16.07 14.63 -4.96
N GLU A 167 16.81 15.37 -5.79
CA GLU A 167 17.26 14.91 -7.10
C GLU A 167 18.41 13.91 -6.97
N ARG A 168 18.32 12.77 -7.66
CA ARG A 168 19.41 11.78 -7.72
C ARG A 168 19.65 11.34 -9.15
N VAL A 169 20.90 11.46 -9.58
CA VAL A 169 21.35 11.01 -10.90
C VAL A 169 21.71 9.54 -10.83
N VAL A 170 21.09 8.76 -11.70
CA VAL A 170 21.32 7.32 -11.87
C VAL A 170 21.86 7.14 -13.28
N LYS A 171 23.13 6.74 -13.38
CA LYS A 171 23.71 6.39 -14.67
C LYS A 171 23.18 5.04 -15.10
N LEU A 172 22.79 4.93 -16.36
CA LEU A 172 22.38 3.68 -16.96
C LEU A 172 23.49 3.15 -17.88
N GLU A 173 23.57 1.83 -18.04
CA GLU A 173 24.47 1.23 -19.02
C GLU A 173 23.99 1.53 -20.45
N GLU A 174 22.67 1.62 -20.65
CA GLU A 174 22.04 2.02 -21.91
C GLU A 174 21.02 3.17 -21.73
N PRO A 175 20.90 4.10 -22.68
CA PRO A 175 20.01 5.26 -22.57
C PRO A 175 18.54 4.85 -22.51
N LEU A 176 17.74 5.48 -21.64
CA LEU A 176 16.36 5.05 -21.34
C LEU A 176 15.47 4.91 -22.59
N GLY A 177 15.66 5.73 -23.61
CA GLY A 177 14.88 5.66 -24.85
C GLY A 177 13.38 5.85 -24.60
N GLU A 178 12.54 5.03 -25.24
CA GLU A 178 11.07 5.09 -25.12
C GLU A 178 10.52 4.21 -23.97
N ARG A 179 11.39 3.68 -23.11
CA ARG A 179 11.02 2.73 -22.05
C ARG A 179 10.17 3.42 -20.97
N ARG A 180 9.07 2.76 -20.57
CA ARG A 180 8.16 3.27 -19.51
C ARG A 180 8.70 2.97 -18.12
N VAL A 181 8.44 3.86 -17.17
CA VAL A 181 8.82 3.70 -15.77
C VAL A 181 7.57 3.49 -14.91
N LEU A 182 7.56 2.36 -14.22
CA LEU A 182 6.54 1.89 -13.28
C LEU A 182 7.13 1.80 -11.85
N ASP A 183 6.30 2.00 -10.84
CA ASP A 183 6.67 1.71 -9.44
C ASP A 183 6.41 0.24 -9.07
N SER A 184 6.74 -0.17 -7.83
CA SER A 184 6.47 -1.55 -7.37
C SER A 184 4.99 -1.92 -7.31
N GLU A 185 4.09 -0.94 -7.34
CA GLU A 185 2.65 -1.15 -7.37
C GLU A 185 2.14 -1.21 -8.82
N GLY A 186 3.03 -1.10 -9.82
CA GLY A 186 2.70 -1.07 -11.24
C GLY A 186 2.15 0.28 -11.71
N SER A 187 2.20 1.32 -10.87
CA SER A 187 1.71 2.65 -11.21
C SER A 187 2.76 3.39 -12.04
N THR A 188 2.30 4.17 -13.03
CA THR A 188 3.20 5.00 -13.85
C THR A 188 3.82 6.10 -13.00
N VAL A 189 5.16 6.17 -13.03
CA VAL A 189 5.89 7.27 -12.40
C VAL A 189 5.82 8.50 -13.31
N ARG A 190 5.66 9.69 -12.73
CA ARG A 190 5.55 10.94 -13.49
C ARG A 190 6.84 11.24 -14.26
N HIS A 191 6.74 11.40 -15.57
CA HIS A 191 7.83 11.92 -16.40
C HIS A 191 7.81 13.47 -16.36
N CYS A 192 8.92 14.08 -15.94
CA CYS A 192 9.10 15.52 -15.86
C CYS A 192 10.01 15.99 -16.99
N GLN A 193 9.52 16.87 -17.87
CA GLN A 193 10.31 17.37 -19.01
C GLN A 193 11.34 18.43 -18.60
N GLN A 194 11.11 19.16 -17.50
CA GLN A 194 11.98 20.24 -17.00
C GLN A 194 12.00 20.26 -15.46
N GLY A 195 12.19 19.09 -14.86
CA GLY A 195 12.22 18.90 -13.41
C GLY A 195 10.85 18.78 -12.75
N CYS A 196 10.87 18.18 -11.56
CA CYS A 196 9.76 18.09 -10.63
C CYS A 196 10.13 18.88 -9.36
#